data_AF-A0A6C0AAW9-F1
#
_entry.id   AF-A0A6C0AAW9-F1
#
_cell.length_a   1.000
_cell.length_b   1.000
_cell.length_c   1.000
_cell.angle_alpha   90.00
_cell.angle_beta   90.00
_cell.angle_gamma   90.00
#
_symmetry.space_group_name_H-M   'P 1'
#
loop_
_entity.id
_entity.type
_entity.pdbx_description
1 polymer ?
#
loop_
_entity_poly.entity_id
_entity_poly.type
_entity_poly.pdbx_seq_one_letter_code
_entity_poly.pdbx_strand_id
1 'polypeptide(L)'
;MFEIYLILVTCFLLPICFLITNNLIYIYHHLKFVKQIEEKTNMMKIDNKHILYIAKIYINRKKWLDCITILEFHMKQVKINELIILVQYYNYIGSCYQSVNIYKIATKYYLKAYNKAPCIKQTLKNLANIYKLSGDIESTSKINDQLIGLNTNEDI
;
A
#
# COMPACT_ATOMS: atom_id res chain seq x y z
N MET A 1 -39.98 -22.53 16.47
CA MET A 1 -38.49 -22.48 16.54
C MET A 1 -37.87 -21.78 15.33
N PHE A 2 -38.21 -22.18 14.09
CA PHE A 2 -37.69 -21.54 12.86
C PHE A 2 -38.06 -20.05 12.73
N GLU A 3 -39.30 -19.67 13.05
CA GLU A 3 -39.77 -18.28 12.98
C GLU A 3 -39.04 -17.36 13.97
N ILE A 4 -38.82 -17.82 15.19
CA ILE A 4 -38.08 -17.08 16.24
C ILE A 4 -36.62 -16.85 15.80
N TYR A 5 -36.00 -17.86 15.18
CA TYR A 5 -34.66 -17.74 14.61
C TYR A 5 -34.60 -16.67 13.51
N LEU A 6 -35.56 -16.67 12.58
CA LEU A 6 -35.62 -15.66 11.51
C LEU A 6 -35.81 -14.25 12.05
N ILE A 7 -36.65 -14.08 13.08
CA ILE A 7 -36.86 -12.79 13.74
C ILE A 7 -35.55 -12.30 14.38
N LEU A 8 -34.85 -13.17 15.13
CA LEU A 8 -33.58 -12.82 15.75
C LEU A 8 -32.51 -12.44 14.71
N VAL A 9 -32.35 -13.25 13.67
CA VAL A 9 -31.38 -12.98 12.59
C VAL A 9 -31.67 -11.65 11.91
N THR A 10 -32.93 -11.37 11.60
CA THR A 10 -33.34 -10.12 10.96
C THR A 10 -33.08 -8.91 11.87
N CYS A 11 -33.34 -9.06 13.18
CA CYS A 11 -33.11 -8.02 14.19
C CYS A 11 -31.63 -7.66 14.33
N PHE A 12 -30.71 -8.62 14.13
CA PHE A 12 -29.26 -8.36 14.10
C PHE A 12 -28.75 -7.89 12.73
N LEU A 13 -29.34 -8.36 11.63
CA LEU A 13 -28.92 -7.95 10.28
C LEU A 13 -29.24 -6.49 9.99
N LEU A 14 -30.41 -5.99 10.40
CA LEU A 14 -30.81 -4.60 10.18
C LEU A 14 -29.78 -3.55 10.69
N PRO A 15 -29.31 -3.60 11.95
CA PRO A 15 -28.31 -2.66 12.44
C PRO A 15 -26.96 -2.84 11.73
N ILE A 16 -26.56 -4.06 11.38
CA ILE A 16 -25.32 -4.31 10.62
C ILE A 16 -25.42 -3.70 9.23
N CYS A 17 -26.52 -3.92 8.52
CA CYS A 17 -26.79 -3.32 7.21
C CYS A 17 -26.80 -1.80 7.28
N PHE A 18 -27.39 -1.22 8.32
CA PHE A 18 -27.38 0.22 8.56
C PHE A 18 -25.96 0.77 8.74
N LEU A 19 -25.13 0.13 9.58
CA LEU A 19 -23.74 0.52 9.80
C LEU A 19 -22.90 0.44 8.52
N ILE A 20 -23.05 -0.65 7.75
CA ILE A 20 -22.35 -0.81 6.46
C ILE A 20 -22.79 0.28 5.49
N THR A 21 -24.08 0.56 5.39
CA THR A 21 -24.63 1.60 4.50
C THR A 21 -24.08 2.97 4.87
N ASN A 22 -24.02 3.30 6.17
CA ASN A 22 -23.49 4.58 6.63
C ASN A 22 -21.99 4.73 6.30
N ASN A 23 -21.21 3.66 6.46
CA ASN A 23 -19.80 3.65 6.07
C ASN A 23 -19.61 3.80 4.56
N LEU A 24 -20.46 3.16 3.75
CA LEU A 24 -20.43 3.32 2.29
C LEU A 24 -20.76 4.75 1.87
N ILE A 25 -21.77 5.38 2.49
CA ILE A 25 -22.12 6.78 2.26
C ILE A 25 -20.94 7.69 2.65
N TYR A 26 -20.32 7.46 3.80
CA TYR A 26 -19.14 8.20 4.23
C TYR A 26 -17.98 8.09 3.22
N ILE A 27 -17.67 6.88 2.78
CA ILE A 27 -16.64 6.64 1.76
C ILE A 27 -17.02 7.32 0.44
N TYR A 28 -18.27 7.26 0.02
CA TYR A 28 -18.74 7.92 -1.19
C TYR A 28 -18.58 9.44 -1.13
N HIS A 29 -18.97 10.07 -0.02
CA HIS A 29 -18.76 11.50 0.19
C HIS A 29 -17.28 11.87 0.22
N HIS A 30 -16.46 11.04 0.87
CA HIS A 30 -15.01 11.24 0.89
C HIS A 30 -14.42 11.14 -0.53
N LEU A 31 -14.82 10.15 -1.33
CA LEU A 31 -14.40 10.02 -2.73
C LEU A 31 -14.84 11.21 -3.58
N LYS A 32 -16.08 11.70 -3.39
CA LYS A 32 -16.59 12.89 -4.09
C LYS A 32 -15.79 14.13 -3.71
N PHE A 33 -15.47 14.30 -2.44
CA PHE A 33 -14.65 15.41 -1.95
C PHE A 33 -13.22 15.33 -2.49
N VAL A 34 -12.61 14.15 -2.49
CA VAL A 34 -11.29 13.92 -3.10
C VAL A 34 -11.30 14.26 -4.59
N LYS A 35 -12.36 13.90 -5.33
CA LYS A 35 -12.50 14.26 -6.75
C LYS A 35 -12.62 15.78 -6.97
N GLN A 36 -13.33 16.48 -6.09
CA GLN A 36 -13.40 17.94 -6.14
C GLN A 36 -12.05 18.60 -5.81
N ILE A 37 -11.30 18.02 -4.85
CA ILE A 37 -9.93 18.44 -4.59
C ILE A 37 -9.07 18.20 -5.82
N GLU A 38 -9.11 17.01 -6.42
CA GLU A 38 -8.36 16.61 -7.62
C GLU A 38 -8.52 17.58 -8.79
N GLU A 39 -9.76 17.99 -9.07
CA GLU A 39 -10.05 19.01 -10.08
C GLU A 39 -9.38 20.36 -9.76
N LYS A 40 -9.22 20.69 -8.48
CA LYS A 40 -8.58 21.92 -7.99
C LYS A 40 -7.05 21.81 -7.84
N THR A 41 -6.52 20.65 -7.44
CA THR A 41 -5.09 20.37 -7.30
C THR A 41 -4.40 20.11 -8.63
N ASN A 42 -5.12 19.87 -9.73
CA ASN A 42 -4.55 19.95 -11.09
C ASN A 42 -3.87 21.31 -11.40
N MET A 43 -4.11 22.35 -10.58
CA MET A 43 -3.36 23.62 -10.62
C MET A 43 -2.05 23.63 -9.80
N MET A 44 -1.88 22.74 -8.82
CA MET A 44 -0.65 22.60 -8.03
C MET A 44 0.10 21.36 -8.50
N LYS A 45 1.12 21.55 -9.36
CA LYS A 45 2.13 20.52 -9.61
C LYS A 45 2.93 20.31 -8.31
N ILE A 46 2.45 19.42 -7.46
CA ILE A 46 3.20 18.97 -6.30
C ILE A 46 4.35 18.10 -6.82
N ASP A 47 5.56 18.48 -6.46
CA ASP A 47 6.76 17.75 -6.86
C ASP A 47 6.78 16.34 -6.25
N ASN A 48 7.29 15.38 -7.02
CA ASN A 48 7.38 13.97 -6.66
C ASN A 48 8.06 13.74 -5.30
N LYS A 49 9.11 14.54 -5.00
CA LYS A 49 9.86 14.45 -3.74
C LYS A 49 9.04 14.90 -2.54
N HIS A 50 8.17 15.89 -2.71
CA HIS A 50 7.28 16.36 -1.66
C HIS A 50 6.26 15.29 -1.28
N ILE A 51 5.71 14.57 -2.26
CA ILE A 51 4.79 13.45 -2.00
C ILE A 51 5.50 12.31 -1.23
N LEU A 52 6.75 11.98 -1.57
CA LEU A 52 7.54 11.00 -0.82
C LEU A 52 7.73 11.42 0.64
N TYR A 53 8.02 12.70 0.87
CA TYR A 53 8.17 13.25 2.21
C TYR A 53 6.86 13.13 3.00
N ILE A 54 5.72 13.45 2.40
CA ILE A 54 4.40 13.28 3.02
C ILE A 54 4.13 11.80 3.33
N ALA A 55 4.41 10.90 2.39
CA ALA A 55 4.26 9.46 2.60
C ALA A 55 5.09 8.96 3.78
N LYS A 56 6.34 9.41 3.91
CA LYS A 56 7.20 9.09 5.07
C LYS A 56 6.58 9.58 6.39
N ILE A 57 6.00 10.78 6.41
CA ILE A 57 5.29 11.29 7.59
C ILE A 57 4.08 10.40 7.93
N TYR A 58 3.28 10.01 6.94
CA TYR A 58 2.12 9.16 7.15
C TYR A 58 2.51 7.77 7.66
N ILE A 59 3.56 7.17 7.10
CA ILE A 59 4.13 5.91 7.59
C ILE A 59 4.57 6.04 9.05
N ASN A 60 5.34 7.07 9.39
CA ASN A 60 5.80 7.28 10.76
C ASN A 60 4.65 7.48 11.76
N ARG A 61 3.55 8.10 11.31
CA ARG A 61 2.32 8.31 12.10
C ARG A 61 1.37 7.13 12.07
N LYS A 62 1.74 6.01 11.44
CA LYS A 62 0.90 4.81 11.27
C LYS A 62 -0.40 5.07 10.51
N LYS A 63 -0.44 6.11 9.67
CA LYS A 63 -1.56 6.45 8.78
C LYS A 63 -1.45 5.69 7.47
N TRP A 64 -1.53 4.35 7.56
CA TRP A 64 -1.25 3.44 6.44
C TRP A 64 -2.19 3.67 5.26
N LEU A 65 -3.49 3.81 5.52
CA LEU A 65 -4.50 4.00 4.47
C LEU A 65 -4.34 5.34 3.76
N ASP A 66 -4.07 6.42 4.52
CA ASP A 66 -3.82 7.75 3.94
C ASP A 66 -2.57 7.71 3.04
N CYS A 67 -1.51 7.00 3.47
CA CYS A 67 -0.29 6.80 2.70
C CYS A 67 -0.54 6.06 1.38
N ILE A 68 -1.28 4.94 1.43
CA ILE A 68 -1.64 4.18 0.23
C ILE A 68 -2.44 5.08 -0.72
N THR A 69 -3.45 5.77 -0.19
CA THR A 69 -4.36 6.59 -0.97
C THR A 69 -3.62 7.71 -1.70
N ILE A 70 -2.77 8.48 -1.01
CA ILE A 70 -2.05 9.59 -1.63
C ILE A 70 -1.06 9.11 -2.70
N LEU A 71 -0.35 8.00 -2.45
CA LEU A 71 0.63 7.45 -3.40
C LEU A 71 -0.05 6.90 -4.65
N GLU A 72 -1.11 6.08 -4.49
CA GLU A 72 -1.85 5.51 -5.63
C GLU A 72 -2.55 6.60 -6.45
N PHE A 73 -3.16 7.57 -5.77
CA PHE A 73 -3.79 8.73 -6.40
C PHE A 73 -2.77 9.53 -7.23
N HIS A 74 -1.63 9.86 -6.63
CA HIS A 74 -0.60 10.63 -7.31
C HIS A 74 -0.02 9.87 -8.52
N MET A 75 0.21 8.55 -8.40
CA MET A 75 0.66 7.72 -9.53
C MET A 75 -0.35 7.65 -10.68
N LYS A 76 -1.64 7.78 -10.39
CA LYS A 76 -2.70 7.79 -11.40
C LYS A 76 -2.77 9.13 -12.13
N GLN A 77 -2.56 10.23 -11.41
CA GLN A 77 -2.68 11.58 -11.94
C GLN A 77 -1.42 12.08 -12.65
N VAL A 78 -0.24 11.72 -12.14
CA VAL A 78 1.04 12.21 -12.63
C VAL A 78 1.88 11.06 -13.16
N LYS A 79 2.37 11.21 -14.40
CA LYS A 79 3.35 10.27 -14.96
C LYS A 79 4.68 10.46 -14.24
N ILE A 80 5.01 9.52 -13.35
CA ILE A 80 6.29 9.51 -12.64
C ILE A 80 7.37 9.01 -13.60
N ASN A 81 8.21 9.91 -14.10
CA ASN A 81 9.32 9.57 -15.00
C ASN A 81 10.58 9.10 -14.24
N GLU A 82 10.73 9.51 -12.98
CA GLU A 82 11.87 9.12 -12.15
C GLU A 82 11.70 7.69 -11.62
N LEU A 83 12.48 6.76 -12.18
CA LEU A 83 12.42 5.33 -11.83
C LEU A 83 12.59 5.10 -10.32
N ILE A 84 13.57 5.78 -9.69
CA ILE A 84 13.87 5.63 -8.26
C ILE A 84 12.66 6.03 -7.41
N ILE A 85 11.98 7.12 -7.77
CA ILE A 85 10.79 7.59 -7.07
C ILE A 85 9.66 6.56 -7.22
N LEU A 86 9.42 6.06 -8.42
CA LEU A 86 8.39 5.06 -8.66
C LEU A 86 8.63 3.79 -7.83
N VAL A 87 9.88 3.34 -7.73
CA VAL A 87 10.29 2.22 -6.88
C VAL A 87 10.02 2.52 -5.40
N GLN A 88 10.31 3.73 -4.93
CA GLN A 88 10.01 4.14 -3.55
C GLN A 88 8.51 4.16 -3.24
N TYR A 89 7.67 4.62 -4.18
CA TYR A 89 6.21 4.59 -4.02
C TYR A 89 5.72 3.17 -3.80
N TYR A 90 6.12 2.24 -4.67
CA TYR A 90 5.75 0.83 -4.52
C TYR A 90 6.26 0.23 -3.21
N ASN A 91 7.48 0.55 -2.79
CA ASN A 91 8.00 0.11 -1.49
C ASN A 91 7.20 0.66 -0.31
N TYR A 92 6.80 1.93 -0.33
CA TYR A 92 5.99 2.53 0.74
C TYR A 92 4.57 1.96 0.78
N ILE A 93 3.93 1.76 -0.37
CA ILE A 93 2.62 1.09 -0.43
C ILE A 93 2.74 -0.34 0.11
N GLY A 94 3.75 -1.10 -0.33
CA GLY A 94 4.02 -2.45 0.16
C GLY A 94 4.22 -2.50 1.68
N SER A 95 4.99 -1.55 2.22
CA SER A 95 5.22 -1.40 3.67
C SER A 95 3.93 -1.10 4.43
N CYS A 96 3.06 -0.26 3.88
CA CYS A 96 1.76 0.02 4.50
C CYS A 96 0.88 -1.24 4.56
N TYR A 97 0.78 -2.00 3.46
CA TYR A 97 0.03 -3.27 3.45
C TYR A 97 0.64 -4.34 4.36
N GLN A 98 1.97 -4.42 4.42
CA GLN A 98 2.66 -5.29 5.36
C GLN A 98 2.33 -4.91 6.81
N SER A 99 2.30 -3.62 7.12
CA SER A 99 2.01 -3.10 8.47
C SER A 99 0.59 -3.42 8.96
N VAL A 100 -0.34 -3.73 8.04
CA VAL A 100 -1.71 -4.18 8.35
C VAL A 100 -1.90 -5.68 8.10
N ASN A 101 -0.81 -6.45 8.00
CA ASN A 101 -0.77 -7.89 7.79
C ASN A 101 -1.43 -8.41 6.50
N ILE A 102 -1.59 -7.56 5.48
CA ILE A 102 -2.11 -7.96 4.17
C ILE A 102 -0.95 -8.38 3.25
N TYR A 103 -0.27 -9.48 3.60
CA TYR A 103 1.01 -9.87 3.00
C TYR A 103 0.92 -10.13 1.49
N LYS A 104 -0.16 -10.76 1.02
CA LYS A 104 -0.36 -11.02 -0.42
C LYS A 104 -0.34 -9.75 -1.27
N ILE A 105 -0.89 -8.65 -0.76
CA ILE A 105 -0.90 -7.36 -1.47
C ILE A 105 0.46 -6.66 -1.32
N ALA A 106 1.05 -6.70 -0.12
CA ALA A 106 2.40 -6.18 0.12
C ALA A 106 3.43 -6.80 -0.85
N THR A 107 3.44 -8.13 -0.98
CA THR A 107 4.33 -8.85 -1.92
C THR A 107 4.14 -8.39 -3.36
N LYS A 108 2.89 -8.19 -3.81
CA LYS A 108 2.62 -7.67 -5.17
C LYS A 108 3.27 -6.31 -5.38
N TYR A 109 3.19 -5.40 -4.40
CA TYR A 109 3.80 -4.08 -4.50
C TYR A 109 5.32 -4.11 -4.45
N TYR A 110 5.91 -4.93 -3.58
CA TYR A 110 7.36 -5.12 -3.57
C TYR A 110 7.88 -5.76 -4.86
N LEU A 111 7.14 -6.69 -5.46
CA LEU A 111 7.47 -7.24 -6.78
C LEU A 111 7.36 -6.19 -7.90
N LYS A 112 6.38 -5.28 -7.84
CA LYS A 112 6.33 -4.13 -8.78
C LYS A 112 7.58 -3.25 -8.64
N ALA A 113 8.06 -2.99 -7.41
CA ALA A 113 9.30 -2.27 -7.16
C ALA A 113 10.52 -3.03 -7.72
N TYR A 114 10.61 -4.33 -7.45
CA TYR A 114 11.71 -5.20 -7.89
C TYR A 114 11.79 -5.29 -9.42
N ASN A 115 10.66 -5.52 -10.09
CA ASN A 115 10.61 -5.61 -11.56
C ASN A 115 11.00 -4.29 -12.24
N LYS A 116 10.94 -3.16 -11.53
CA LYS A 116 11.41 -1.86 -12.04
C LYS A 116 12.90 -1.65 -11.80
N ALA A 117 13.42 -2.06 -10.64
CA ALA A 117 14.83 -1.95 -10.30
C ALA A 117 15.25 -3.10 -9.36
N PRO A 118 15.75 -4.23 -9.90
CA PRO A 118 16.02 -5.44 -9.12
C PRO A 118 17.12 -5.28 -8.07
N CYS A 119 18.09 -4.39 -8.32
CA CYS A 119 19.27 -4.22 -7.47
C CYS A 119 19.09 -3.21 -6.32
N ILE A 120 17.87 -2.72 -6.09
CA ILE A 120 17.62 -1.79 -4.98
C ILE A 120 17.60 -2.56 -3.65
N LYS A 121 18.66 -2.40 -2.87
CA LYS A 121 18.89 -3.06 -1.56
C LYS A 121 17.67 -3.01 -0.63
N GLN A 122 16.99 -1.85 -0.56
CA GLN A 122 15.78 -1.71 0.27
C GLN A 122 14.63 -2.60 -0.22
N THR A 123 14.41 -2.68 -1.54
CA THR A 123 13.37 -3.52 -2.14
C THR A 123 13.63 -5.00 -1.85
N LEU A 124 14.88 -5.43 -2.00
CA LEU A 124 15.27 -6.81 -1.68
C LEU A 124 15.07 -7.14 -0.21
N LYS A 125 15.47 -6.24 0.71
CA LYS A 125 15.20 -6.40 2.15
C LYS A 125 13.71 -6.54 2.44
N ASN A 126 12.88 -5.72 1.79
CA ASN A 126 11.43 -5.79 1.95
C ASN A 126 10.86 -7.12 1.41
N LEU A 127 11.34 -7.60 0.26
CA LEU A 127 10.94 -8.90 -0.31
C LEU A 127 11.36 -10.08 0.57
N ALA A 128 12.61 -10.13 1.02
CA ALA A 128 13.06 -11.18 1.93
C ALA A 128 12.22 -11.23 3.20
N ASN A 129 11.91 -10.06 3.78
CA ASN A 129 11.09 -9.97 4.97
C ASN A 129 9.65 -10.44 4.73
N ILE A 130 9.01 -10.03 3.62
CA ILE A 130 7.63 -10.45 3.35
C ILE A 130 7.53 -11.94 3.03
N TYR A 131 8.50 -12.51 2.31
CA TYR A 131 8.53 -13.95 2.03
C TYR A 131 8.72 -14.76 3.29
N LYS A 132 9.58 -14.30 4.22
CA LYS A 132 9.72 -14.90 5.54
C LYS A 132 8.40 -14.87 6.32
N LEU A 133 7.70 -13.73 6.33
CA LEU A 133 6.40 -13.59 7.00
C LEU A 133 5.30 -14.45 6.36
N SER A 134 5.36 -14.70 5.05
CA SER A 134 4.42 -15.57 4.34
C SER A 134 4.79 -17.06 4.38
N GLY A 135 5.92 -17.43 4.99
CA GLY A 135 6.41 -18.81 5.03
C GLY A 135 7.01 -19.33 3.70
N ASP A 136 7.31 -18.45 2.75
CA ASP A 136 7.93 -18.80 1.47
C ASP A 136 9.46 -18.84 1.63
N ILE A 137 9.94 -19.99 2.11
CA ILE A 137 11.36 -20.21 2.44
C ILE A 137 12.23 -20.16 1.17
N GLU A 138 11.74 -20.73 0.06
CA GLU A 138 12.49 -20.78 -1.19
C GLU A 138 12.74 -19.37 -1.76
N SER A 139 11.68 -18.56 -1.87
CA SER A 139 11.82 -17.18 -2.33
C SER A 139 12.66 -16.33 -1.37
N THR A 140 12.57 -16.59 -0.07
CA THR A 140 13.41 -15.92 0.94
C THR A 140 14.90 -16.20 0.69
N SER A 141 15.28 -17.47 0.49
CA SER A 141 16.68 -17.85 0.21
C SER A 141 17.21 -17.14 -1.03
N LYS A 142 16.46 -17.20 -2.15
CA LYS A 142 16.86 -16.58 -3.42
C LYS A 142 17.13 -15.07 -3.28
N ILE A 143 16.28 -14.35 -2.56
CA ILE A 143 16.45 -12.91 -2.36
C ILE A 143 17.62 -12.61 -1.42
N ASN A 144 17.86 -13.44 -0.41
CA ASN A 144 19.01 -13.28 0.48
C ASN A 144 20.34 -13.51 -0.25
N ASP A 145 20.40 -14.50 -1.14
CA ASP A 145 21.59 -14.75 -1.96
C ASP A 145 21.91 -13.53 -2.85
N GLN A 146 20.87 -12.92 -3.45
CA GLN A 146 21.01 -11.66 -4.20
C GLN A 146 21.52 -10.50 -3.31
N LEU A 147 21.03 -10.38 -2.08
CA LEU A 147 21.50 -9.36 -1.12
C LEU A 147 22.97 -9.56 -0.75
N ILE A 148 23.41 -10.79 -0.55
CA ILE A 148 24.80 -11.12 -0.23
C ILE A 148 25.71 -10.72 -1.38
N GLY A 149 25.36 -11.11 -2.62
CA GLY A 149 26.14 -10.76 -3.81
C GLY A 149 26.25 -9.25 -4.07
N LEU A 150 25.25 -8.46 -3.66
CA LEU A 150 25.34 -7.00 -3.75
C LEU A 150 26.29 -6.39 -2.71
N ASN A 151 26.26 -6.88 -1.46
CA ASN A 151 27.14 -6.35 -0.41
C ASN A 151 28.62 -6.62 -0.73
N THR A 152 28.94 -7.80 -1.25
CA THR A 152 30.32 -8.16 -1.61
C THR A 152 30.90 -7.32 -2.75
N ASN A 153 30.04 -6.73 -3.58
CA ASN A 153 30.46 -5.85 -4.69
C ASN A 153 30.55 -4.37 -4.28
N GLU A 154 30.00 -3.97 -3.12
CA GLU A 154 30.10 -2.61 -2.59
C GLU A 154 31.44 -2.37 -1.86
N ASP A 155 32.16 -3.44 -1.48
CA ASP A 155 33.40 -3.41 -0.69
C ASP A 155 34.70 -3.53 -1.54
N ILE A 156 34.62 -3.41 -2.87
CA ILE A 156 35.75 -3.41 -3.84
C ILE A 156 35.82 -2.07 -4.54
#